data_AF-A0A7C2QYM1-F1
#
_entry.id   AF-A0A7C2QYM1-F1
#
_cell.length_a   1.000
_cell.length_b   1.000
_cell.length_c   1.000
_cell.angle_alpha   90.00
_cell.angle_beta   90.00
_cell.angle_gamma   90.00
#
_symmetry.space_group_name_H-M   'P 1'
#
loop_
_entity.id
_entity.type
_entity.pdbx_description
1 polymer ?
#
loop_
_entity_poly.entity_id
_entity_poly.type
_entity_poly.pdbx_seq_one_letter_code
_entity_poly.pdbx_strand_id
1 'polypeptide(L)'
;AARNSADIKFNLSHTGELMLLGVTRKRELGVDIELVKKTSHMDEIIDRFASVEIQNEMRMLPEPERETAFFTWWTRMESYLKCIGTGISGLPTIDDPCVSFVMDEYHYRGNVYLYAVCVLTDDSADGRWSP
;
A
#
# COMPACT_ATOMS: atom_id res chain seq x y z
N ALA A 1 6.74 -27.73 -26.35
CA ALA A 1 6.14 -26.44 -25.95
C ALA A 1 6.10 -26.39 -24.43
N ALA A 2 6.81 -25.45 -23.80
CA ALA A 2 6.83 -25.33 -22.35
C ALA A 2 5.41 -25.00 -21.85
N ARG A 3 4.90 -25.81 -20.92
CA ARG A 3 3.62 -25.54 -20.27
C ARG A 3 3.81 -24.29 -19.40
N ASN A 4 3.02 -23.25 -19.65
CA ASN A 4 2.90 -22.08 -18.78
C ASN A 4 2.10 -22.49 -17.52
N SER A 5 2.64 -23.42 -16.73
CA SER A 5 1.93 -24.10 -15.61
C SER A 5 2.08 -23.40 -14.27
N ALA A 6 2.89 -22.35 -14.20
CA ALA A 6 3.02 -21.52 -13.03
C ALA A 6 2.22 -20.24 -13.31
N ASP A 7 1.00 -20.18 -12.80
CA ASP A 7 0.19 -18.96 -12.76
C ASP A 7 0.90 -17.93 -11.87
N ILE A 8 1.95 -17.31 -12.40
CA ILE A 8 2.79 -16.33 -11.73
C ILE A 8 2.18 -14.96 -11.96
N LYS A 9 1.93 -14.25 -10.87
CA LYS A 9 1.49 -12.85 -10.88
C LYS A 9 2.58 -11.98 -10.26
N PHE A 10 2.69 -10.76 -10.73
CA PHE A 10 3.68 -9.82 -10.25
C PHE A 10 3.13 -8.40 -10.22
N ASN A 11 3.70 -7.58 -9.35
CA ASN A 11 3.40 -6.16 -9.25
C ASN A 11 4.69 -5.39 -8.96
N LEU A 12 4.77 -4.16 -9.45
CA LEU A 12 5.97 -3.34 -9.39
C LEU A 12 5.61 -1.96 -8.82
N SER A 13 6.45 -1.43 -7.94
CA SER A 13 6.45 -0.02 -7.58
C SER A 13 7.88 0.52 -7.51
N HIS A 14 8.05 1.82 -7.69
CA HIS A 14 9.36 2.46 -7.60
C HIS A 14 9.19 3.90 -7.14
N THR A 15 10.19 4.39 -6.41
CA THR A 15 10.25 5.77 -5.91
C THR A 15 11.73 6.09 -5.65
N GLY A 16 12.14 7.32 -5.97
CA GLY A 16 13.55 7.70 -5.83
C GLY A 16 14.51 6.73 -6.53
N GLU A 17 15.43 6.12 -5.76
CA GLU A 17 16.44 5.19 -6.27
C GLU A 17 16.06 3.70 -6.14
N LEU A 18 14.88 3.39 -5.57
CA LEU A 18 14.48 2.01 -5.28
C LEU A 18 13.28 1.55 -6.10
N MET A 19 13.26 0.24 -6.35
CA MET A 19 12.17 -0.47 -7.00
C MET A 19 11.83 -1.71 -6.17
N LEU A 20 10.53 -1.94 -5.97
CA LEU A 20 9.97 -3.11 -5.33
C LEU A 20 9.25 -3.97 -6.38
N LEU A 21 9.63 -5.24 -6.46
CA LEU A 21 8.99 -6.24 -7.31
C LEU A 21 8.40 -7.32 -6.41
N GLY A 22 7.07 -7.40 -6.35
CA GLY A 22 6.37 -8.52 -5.75
C GLY A 22 6.13 -9.61 -6.78
N VAL A 23 6.30 -10.88 -6.38
CA VAL A 23 6.01 -12.05 -7.21
C VAL A 23 5.26 -13.06 -6.37
N THR A 24 4.18 -13.62 -6.92
CA THR A 24 3.36 -14.62 -6.26
C THR A 24 2.90 -15.67 -7.26
N ARG A 25 2.35 -16.77 -6.73
CA ARG A 25 1.76 -17.84 -7.51
C ARG A 25 0.28 -17.94 -7.16
N LYS A 26 -0.60 -17.88 -8.17
CA LYS A 26 -2.06 -17.97 -8.12
C LYS A 26 -2.81 -16.85 -7.38
N ARG A 27 -2.17 -16.09 -6.51
CA ARG A 27 -2.81 -15.00 -5.75
C ARG A 27 -2.61 -13.65 -6.44
N GLU A 28 -3.56 -12.75 -6.29
CA GLU A 28 -3.31 -11.34 -6.62
C GLU A 28 -2.42 -10.70 -5.55
N LEU A 29 -1.63 -9.73 -6.00
CA LEU A 29 -0.65 -9.03 -5.19
C LEU A 29 -0.57 -7.59 -5.68
N GLY A 30 -0.48 -6.67 -4.74
CA GLY A 30 -0.05 -5.30 -4.99
C GLY A 30 1.12 -4.95 -4.08
N VAL A 31 2.11 -4.26 -4.62
CA VAL A 31 3.22 -3.72 -3.84
C VAL A 31 3.31 -2.24 -4.03
N ASP A 32 3.72 -1.54 -2.98
CA ASP A 32 4.05 -0.15 -3.10
C ASP A 32 5.28 0.21 -2.25
N ILE A 33 6.03 1.21 -2.71
CA ILE A 33 7.20 1.74 -2.01
C ILE A 33 7.25 3.25 -2.20
N GLU A 34 7.39 3.99 -1.09
CA GLU A 34 7.43 5.45 -1.09
C GLU A 34 8.60 6.00 -0.29
N LEU A 35 9.26 7.01 -0.86
CA LEU A 35 10.34 7.75 -0.22
C LEU A 35 9.73 8.80 0.72
N VAL A 36 10.01 8.69 2.01
CA VAL A 36 9.55 9.67 3.00
C VAL A 36 10.31 10.99 2.80
N LYS A 37 9.58 12.04 2.42
CA LYS A 37 10.11 13.38 2.17
C LYS A 37 9.03 14.45 2.32
N LYS A 38 9.47 15.68 2.56
CA LYS A 38 8.62 16.88 2.43
C LYS A 38 7.90 16.90 1.10
N THR A 39 6.57 17.01 1.14
CA THR A 39 5.71 17.12 -0.03
C THR A 39 4.63 18.17 0.18
N SER A 40 4.39 19.00 -0.84
CA SER A 40 3.32 20.00 -0.84
C SER A 40 1.96 19.43 -1.23
N HIS A 41 1.90 18.18 -1.69
CA HIS A 41 0.68 17.56 -2.21
C HIS A 41 -0.07 16.69 -1.18
N MET A 42 0.51 16.51 0.01
CA MET A 42 -0.07 15.66 1.06
C MET A 42 -1.51 16.08 1.40
N ASP A 43 -1.73 17.37 1.67
CA ASP A 43 -3.05 17.86 2.07
C ASP A 43 -4.09 17.69 0.95
N GLU A 44 -3.72 17.95 -0.31
CA GLU A 44 -4.60 17.77 -1.47
C GLU A 44 -5.03 16.30 -1.65
N ILE A 45 -4.08 15.37 -1.48
CA ILE A 45 -4.34 13.92 -1.61
C ILE A 45 -5.23 13.44 -0.46
N ILE A 46 -4.94 13.86 0.77
CA ILE A 46 -5.73 13.53 1.96
C ILE A 46 -7.16 14.05 1.80
N ASP A 47 -7.34 15.32 1.45
CA ASP A 47 -8.67 15.93 1.31
C ASP A 47 -9.51 15.25 0.20
N ARG A 48 -8.85 14.75 -0.85
CA ARG A 48 -9.52 14.12 -1.98
C ARG A 48 -9.89 12.66 -1.75
N PHE A 49 -9.07 11.90 -1.04
CA PHE A 49 -9.14 10.44 -1.02
C PHE A 49 -9.27 9.81 0.36
N ALA A 50 -8.88 10.52 1.42
CA ALA A 50 -8.96 9.99 2.77
C ALA A 50 -10.38 10.16 3.35
N SER A 51 -10.78 9.23 4.22
CA SER A 51 -12.01 9.38 5.00
C SER A 51 -11.88 10.53 6.01
N VAL A 52 -13.02 11.00 6.52
CA VAL A 52 -13.05 12.09 7.52
C VAL A 52 -12.25 11.71 8.77
N GLU A 53 -12.25 10.44 9.15
CA GLU A 53 -11.49 9.91 10.28
C GLU A 53 -9.98 10.07 10.05
N ILE A 54 -9.46 9.61 8.90
CA ILE A 54 -8.05 9.76 8.55
C ILE A 54 -7.66 11.24 8.43
N GLN A 55 -8.53 12.07 7.84
CA GLN A 55 -8.29 13.52 7.76
C GLN A 55 -8.12 14.13 9.17
N ASN A 56 -8.97 13.74 10.12
CA ASN A 56 -8.89 14.22 11.50
C ASN A 56 -7.64 13.69 12.22
N GLU A 57 -7.29 12.42 12.04
CA GLU A 57 -6.06 11.83 12.59
C GLU A 57 -4.82 12.59 12.10
N MET A 58 -4.70 12.82 10.80
CA MET A 58 -3.57 13.54 10.20
C MET A 58 -3.46 14.98 10.70
N ARG A 59 -4.58 15.66 10.94
CA ARG A 59 -4.60 17.04 11.48
C ARG A 59 -4.15 17.13 12.94
N MET A 60 -4.25 16.04 13.70
CA MET A 60 -3.81 16.00 15.10
C MET A 60 -2.31 15.74 15.26
N LEU A 61 -1.63 15.26 14.21
CA LEU A 61 -0.20 14.97 14.27
C LEU A 61 0.67 16.22 14.11
N PRO A 62 1.79 16.31 14.84
CA PRO A 62 2.77 17.36 14.61
C PRO A 62 3.45 17.19 13.24
N GLU A 63 3.89 18.30 12.65
CA GLU A 63 4.54 18.35 11.31
C GLU A 63 5.56 17.23 11.03
N PRO A 64 6.50 16.90 11.95
CA PRO A 64 7.49 15.86 11.68
C PRO A 64 6.91 14.44 11.56
N GLU A 65 5.77 14.18 12.20
CA GLU A 65 5.11 12.87 12.21
C GLU A 65 4.09 12.75 11.08
N ARG A 66 3.57 13.90 10.59
CA ARG A 66 2.52 13.94 9.57
C ARG A 66 2.99 13.38 8.22
N GLU A 67 4.24 13.63 7.83
CA GLU A 67 4.80 13.05 6.60
C GLU A 67 4.88 11.53 6.66
N THR A 68 5.45 10.98 7.73
CA THR A 68 5.55 9.53 7.91
C THR A 68 4.18 8.87 7.97
N ALA A 69 3.22 9.48 8.67
CA ALA A 69 1.85 8.99 8.73
C ALA A 69 1.18 9.03 7.35
N PHE A 70 1.32 10.12 6.61
CA PHE A 70 0.79 10.24 5.24
C PHE A 70 1.36 9.16 4.33
N PHE A 71 2.69 9.01 4.26
CA PHE A 71 3.30 7.99 3.40
C PHE A 71 2.94 6.58 3.86
N THR A 72 2.78 6.34 5.16
CA THR A 72 2.28 5.06 5.68
C THR A 72 0.89 4.74 5.13
N TRP A 73 -0.05 5.67 5.28
CA TRP A 73 -1.41 5.51 4.78
C TRP A 73 -1.45 5.38 3.25
N TRP A 74 -0.72 6.24 2.56
CA TRP A 74 -0.66 6.28 1.10
C TRP A 74 -0.07 4.99 0.51
N THR A 75 1.08 4.53 1.02
CA THR A 75 1.73 3.29 0.55
C THR A 75 0.83 2.08 0.75
N ARG A 76 0.12 2.01 1.89
CA ARG A 76 -0.87 0.96 2.15
C ARG A 76 -2.02 1.01 1.14
N MET A 77 -2.61 2.18 0.93
CA MET A 77 -3.70 2.39 -0.02
C MET A 77 -3.32 2.02 -1.45
N GLU A 78 -2.18 2.51 -1.95
CA GLU A 78 -1.67 2.19 -3.28
C GLU A 78 -1.40 0.68 -3.44
N SER A 79 -0.77 0.04 -2.45
CA SER A 79 -0.53 -1.41 -2.50
C SER A 79 -1.85 -2.20 -2.58
N TYR A 80 -2.89 -1.74 -1.89
CA TYR A 80 -4.21 -2.34 -1.94
C TYR A 80 -4.87 -2.16 -3.32
N LEU A 81 -4.91 -0.93 -3.82
CA LEU A 81 -5.49 -0.61 -5.13
C LEU A 81 -4.80 -1.35 -6.28
N LYS A 82 -3.48 -1.51 -6.17
CA LYS A 82 -2.68 -2.33 -7.09
C LYS A 82 -3.01 -3.81 -7.00
N CYS A 83 -3.33 -4.31 -5.80
CA CYS A 83 -3.70 -5.70 -5.56
C CYS A 83 -5.07 -6.04 -6.17
N ILE A 84 -6.07 -5.16 -6.03
CA ILE A 84 -7.41 -5.36 -6.59
C ILE A 84 -7.52 -4.93 -8.07
N GLY A 85 -6.51 -4.25 -8.61
CA GLY A 85 -6.41 -3.89 -10.02
C GLY A 85 -7.33 -2.74 -10.48
N THR A 86 -7.85 -1.91 -9.56
CA THR A 86 -8.85 -0.88 -9.87
C THR A 86 -8.27 0.52 -10.11
N GLY A 87 -7.00 0.74 -9.73
CA GLY A 87 -6.35 2.07 -9.77
C GLY A 87 -7.01 3.09 -8.82
N ILE A 88 -6.46 4.31 -8.75
CA ILE A 88 -6.94 5.38 -7.84
C ILE A 88 -8.40 5.78 -8.12
N SER A 89 -8.91 5.57 -9.34
CA SER A 89 -10.32 5.81 -9.68
C SER A 89 -11.29 4.82 -9.04
N GLY A 90 -10.80 3.70 -8.51
CA GLY A 90 -11.59 2.63 -7.92
C GLY A 90 -11.55 2.63 -6.39
N LEU A 91 -11.49 3.81 -5.76
CA LEU A 91 -11.60 3.94 -4.31
C LEU A 91 -12.86 3.22 -3.84
N PRO A 92 -12.73 2.10 -3.11
CA PRO A 92 -13.88 1.41 -2.60
C PRO A 92 -14.46 2.21 -1.44
N THR A 93 -15.78 2.25 -1.35
CA THR A 93 -16.45 2.14 -0.06
C THR A 93 -15.99 0.82 0.54
N ILE A 94 -14.98 0.84 1.43
CA ILE A 94 -14.29 -0.37 1.90
C ILE A 94 -15.26 -1.22 2.75
N ASP A 95 -15.93 -2.17 2.10
CA ASP A 95 -16.13 -3.51 2.63
C ASP A 95 -14.95 -4.35 2.08
N ASP A 96 -13.99 -4.64 2.95
CA ASP A 96 -12.66 -5.17 2.61
C ASP A 96 -12.77 -6.62 2.06
N PRO A 97 -12.26 -6.96 0.87
CA PRO A 97 -11.99 -8.35 0.52
C PRO A 97 -10.96 -8.90 1.51
N CYS A 98 -11.01 -10.18 1.85
CA CYS A 98 -10.01 -10.82 2.71
C CYS A 98 -8.59 -10.54 2.19
N VAL A 99 -7.84 -9.62 2.81
CA VAL A 99 -6.47 -9.23 2.42
C VAL A 99 -5.49 -9.38 3.56
N SER A 100 -4.26 -9.74 3.22
CA SER A 100 -3.11 -9.69 4.14
C SER A 100 -2.17 -8.57 3.74
N PHE A 101 -1.70 -7.80 4.72
CA PHE A 101 -0.70 -6.75 4.53
C PHE A 101 0.59 -7.08 5.27
N VAL A 102 1.71 -6.80 4.62
CA VAL A 102 3.01 -6.58 5.26
C VAL A 102 3.41 -5.16 4.98
N MET A 103 3.89 -4.45 6.00
CA MET A 103 4.39 -3.09 5.86
C MET A 103 5.62 -2.93 6.73
N ASP A 104 6.66 -2.30 6.21
CA ASP A 104 7.91 -2.05 6.93
C ASP A 104 8.64 -0.87 6.30
N GLU A 105 9.73 -0.47 6.93
CA GLU A 105 10.64 0.55 6.42
C GLU A 105 11.96 -0.03 5.92
N TYR A 106 12.57 0.65 4.96
CA TYR A 106 13.88 0.30 4.43
C TYR A 106 14.74 1.56 4.30
N HIS A 107 15.95 1.51 4.87
CA HIS A 107 16.86 2.65 4.91
C HIS A 107 17.92 2.49 3.82
N TYR A 108 18.03 3.48 2.93
CA TYR A 108 19.02 3.45 1.85
C TYR A 108 19.62 4.84 1.62
N ARG A 109 20.96 4.90 1.75
CA ARG A 109 21.75 6.14 1.58
C ARG A 109 21.23 7.32 2.40
N GLY A 110 20.84 7.08 3.65
CA GLY A 110 20.33 8.10 4.56
C GLY A 110 18.87 8.51 4.32
N ASN A 111 18.18 7.85 3.39
CA ASN A 111 16.76 8.04 3.14
C ASN A 111 15.95 6.90 3.74
N VAL A 112 14.73 7.20 4.17
CA VAL A 112 13.74 6.23 4.66
C VAL A 112 12.72 5.97 3.55
N TYR A 113 12.51 4.70 3.24
CA TYR A 113 11.47 4.23 2.33
C TYR A 113 10.46 3.41 3.12
N LEU A 114 9.17 3.68 2.95
CA LEU A 114 8.11 2.82 3.44
C LEU A 114 7.68 1.90 2.31
N TYR A 115 7.47 0.62 2.59
CA TYR A 115 6.90 -0.29 1.62
C TYR A 115 5.72 -1.06 2.19
N ALA A 116 4.77 -1.39 1.31
CA ALA A 116 3.63 -2.23 1.63
C ALA A 116 3.49 -3.34 0.58
N VAL A 117 3.10 -4.52 1.06
CA VAL A 117 2.76 -5.69 0.25
C VAL A 117 1.36 -6.11 0.64
N CYS A 118 0.42 -6.01 -0.29
CA CYS A 118 -0.94 -6.50 -0.17
C CYS A 118 -1.09 -7.80 -0.96
N VAL A 119 -1.75 -8.81 -0.38
CA VAL A 119 -2.09 -10.07 -1.05
C VAL A 119 -3.56 -10.37 -0.81
N LEU A 120 -4.32 -10.61 -1.90
CA LEU A 120 -5.68 -11.13 -1.77
C LEU A 120 -5.63 -12.56 -1.22
N THR A 121 -6.37 -12.79 -0.15
CA THR A 121 -6.54 -14.09 0.48
C THR A 121 -7.93 -14.64 0.16
N ASP A 122 -8.05 -15.95 0.08
CA ASP A 122 -9.34 -16.59 -0.14
C ASP A 122 -10.18 -16.44 1.14
N ASP A 123 -11.44 -16.00 1.02
CA ASP A 123 -12.42 -15.78 2.09
C ASP A 123 -12.86 -17.07 2.85
N SER A 124 -12.01 -18.10 2.93
CA SER A 124 -12.34 -19.37 3.57
C SER A 124 -11.19 -19.90 4.43
N ALA A 125 -11.37 -19.78 5.75
CA ALA A 125 -10.51 -20.24 6.86
C ALA A 125 -9.24 -19.39 7.06
N ASP A 126 -9.22 -18.37 7.91
CA ASP A 126 -9.29 -18.50 9.36
C ASP A 126 -9.64 -17.14 10.00
N GLY A 127 -10.93 -16.85 10.16
CA GLY A 127 -11.45 -15.64 10.79
C GLY A 127 -10.98 -15.42 12.23
N ARG A 128 -9.73 -14.96 12.40
CA ARG A 128 -9.19 -14.39 13.64
C ARG A 128 -8.46 -13.10 13.31
N TRP A 129 -9.24 -12.03 13.26
CA TRP A 129 -8.73 -10.72 13.66
C TRP A 129 -8.46 -10.77 15.16
N SER A 130 -7.23 -10.47 15.58
CA SER A 130 -6.91 -10.19 16.99
C SER A 130 -6.48 -8.71 17.08
N PRO A 131 -7.01 -7.95 18.06
CA PRO A 131 -6.76 -6.52 18.21
C PRO A 131 -5.31 -6.18 18.50
#